data_AF-A0A5K1UY68-F1
#
_entry.id   AF-A0A5K1UY68-F1
#
_cell.length_a   1.000
_cell.length_b   1.000
_cell.length_c   1.000
_cell.angle_alpha   90.00
_cell.angle_beta   90.00
_cell.angle_gamma   90.00
#
_symmetry.space_group_name_H-M   'P 1'
#
loop_
_entity.id
_entity.type
_entity.pdbx_description
1 polymer ?
#
loop_
_entity_poly.entity_id
_entity_poly.type
_entity_poly.pdbx_seq_one_letter_code
_entity_poly.pdbx_strand_id
1 'polypeptide(L)'
;MNNYALSLKGGNICEVKIKDKNVLCINTIALVPSKTGTNYIILHMTTSSGKSAFICNLNEQSNMYQIQTKLEFLENEIVSFEAIGTGEVHLSGVLFFFDSKKEN
;
A
#
# COMPACT_ATOMS: atom_id res chain seq x y z
N MET A 1 -18.10 0.63 -3.64
CA MET A 1 -16.63 0.66 -3.87
C MET A 1 -16.17 2.06 -3.57
N ASN A 2 -15.18 2.23 -2.69
CA ASN A 2 -14.64 3.53 -2.32
C ASN A 2 -13.18 3.62 -2.76
N ASN A 3 -12.74 4.80 -3.19
CA ASN A 3 -11.33 5.03 -3.45
C ASN A 3 -10.53 4.98 -2.14
N TYR A 4 -9.35 4.36 -2.18
CA TYR A 4 -8.41 4.32 -1.07
C TYR A 4 -7.09 4.96 -1.48
N ALA A 5 -6.54 5.78 -0.59
CA ALA A 5 -5.23 6.39 -0.76
C ALA A 5 -4.51 6.47 0.59
N LEU A 6 -3.21 6.20 0.57
CA LEU A 6 -2.32 6.26 1.72
C LEU A 6 -0.99 6.87 1.28
N SER A 7 -0.46 7.79 2.07
CA SER A 7 0.88 8.35 1.89
C SER A 7 1.78 7.91 3.04
N LEU A 8 2.96 7.41 2.72
CA LEU A 8 3.93 6.91 3.68
C LEU A 8 5.31 7.50 3.40
N LYS A 9 5.92 8.14 4.41
CA LYS A 9 7.29 8.64 4.30
C LYS A 9 8.30 7.52 4.54
N GLY A 10 9.45 7.60 3.87
CA GLY A 10 10.58 6.71 4.12
C GLY A 10 11.04 6.76 5.58
N GLY A 11 11.43 5.60 6.11
CA GLY A 11 11.78 5.38 7.51
C GLY A 11 10.57 5.12 8.43
N ASN A 12 9.35 5.07 7.90
CA ASN A 12 8.15 4.84 8.69
C ASN A 12 7.43 3.54 8.32
N ILE A 13 6.65 3.06 9.29
CA ILE A 13 5.69 1.98 9.15
C ILE A 13 4.29 2.56 9.30
N CYS A 14 3.35 2.12 8.49
CA CYS A 14 1.93 2.44 8.61
C CYS A 14 1.09 1.18 8.65
N GLU A 15 0.22 1.08 9.65
CA GLU A 15 -0.70 -0.03 9.80
C GLU A 15 -2.09 0.33 9.28
N VAL A 16 -2.65 -0.55 8.46
CA VAL A 16 -3.98 -0.43 7.90
C VAL A 16 -4.82 -1.59 8.44
N LYS A 17 -5.81 -1.27 9.25
CA LYS A 17 -6.77 -2.25 9.77
C LYS A 17 -7.93 -2.41 8.80
N ILE A 18 -8.10 -3.62 8.27
CA ILE A 18 -9.20 -3.95 7.36
C ILE A 18 -10.37 -4.44 8.21
N LYS A 19 -11.47 -3.68 8.17
CA LYS A 19 -12.67 -4.00 8.95
C LYS A 19 -13.36 -5.25 8.40
N ASP A 20 -14.21 -5.85 9.22
CA ASP A 20 -15.12 -6.92 8.82
C ASP A 20 -15.89 -6.54 7.54
N LYS A 21 -16.07 -7.50 6.63
CA LYS A 21 -16.73 -7.36 5.32
C LYS A 21 -16.05 -6.43 4.33
N ASN A 22 -14.80 -6.03 4.59
CA ASN A 22 -14.02 -5.21 3.68
C ASN A 22 -12.90 -6.01 3.01
N VAL A 23 -12.63 -5.65 1.76
CA VAL A 23 -11.43 -6.08 1.04
C VAL A 23 -10.71 -4.85 0.53
N LEU A 24 -9.42 -4.72 0.85
CA LEU A 24 -8.57 -3.64 0.37
C LEU A 24 -7.75 -4.14 -0.82
N CYS A 25 -7.87 -3.44 -1.94
CA CYS A 25 -7.04 -3.67 -3.12
C CYS A 25 -6.12 -2.47 -3.35
N ILE A 26 -4.80 -2.69 -3.34
CA ILE A 26 -3.82 -1.69 -3.74
C ILE A 26 -3.40 -1.98 -5.18
N ASN A 27 -3.65 -0.99 -6.04
CA ASN A 27 -3.49 -1.11 -7.49
C ASN A 27 -2.32 -0.31 -8.02
N THR A 28 -1.93 0.76 -7.33
CA THR A 28 -0.83 1.63 -7.79
C THR A 28 -0.01 2.09 -6.60
N ILE A 29 1.31 2.04 -6.77
CA ILE A 29 2.29 2.53 -5.80
C ILE A 29 3.21 3.48 -6.54
N ALA A 30 3.32 4.73 -6.07
CA ALA A 30 4.04 5.79 -6.75
C ALA A 30 4.95 6.56 -5.79
N LEU A 31 6.19 6.82 -6.22
CA LEU A 31 7.16 7.63 -5.51
C LEU A 31 6.90 9.11 -5.81
N VAL A 32 6.86 9.93 -4.76
CA VAL A 32 6.78 11.39 -4.92
C VAL A 32 8.15 11.91 -5.37
N PRO A 33 8.25 12.55 -6.56
CA PRO A 33 9.52 13.07 -7.05
C PRO A 33 10.10 14.15 -6.15
N SER A 34 11.42 14.16 -6.00
CA SER A 34 12.12 15.26 -5.31
C SER A 34 12.61 16.31 -6.29
N LYS A 35 13.01 17.47 -5.77
CA LYS A 35 13.69 18.49 -6.58
C LYS A 35 15.10 18.05 -6.99
N THR A 36 15.73 17.15 -6.23
CA THR A 36 17.12 16.72 -6.42
C THR A 36 17.24 15.43 -7.22
N GLY A 37 16.13 14.70 -7.46
CA GLY A 37 16.14 13.42 -8.16
C GLY A 37 16.80 12.30 -7.34
N THR A 38 16.71 12.33 -6.01
CA THR A 38 17.42 11.43 -5.11
C THR A 38 16.53 10.61 -4.18
N ASN A 39 15.20 10.71 -4.30
CA ASN A 39 14.30 9.88 -3.50
C ASN A 39 14.39 8.42 -3.95
N TYR A 40 14.28 7.52 -2.97
CA TYR A 40 14.12 6.10 -3.21
C TYR A 40 13.33 5.48 -2.06
N ILE A 41 12.42 4.56 -2.39
CA ILE A 41 11.63 3.82 -1.40
C ILE A 41 11.64 2.34 -1.77
N ILE A 42 12.07 1.53 -0.83
CA ILE A 42 11.82 0.09 -0.79
C ILE A 42 10.60 -0.14 0.09
N LEU A 43 9.58 -0.82 -0.45
CA LEU A 43 8.33 -1.07 0.27
C LEU A 43 8.21 -2.56 0.61
N HIS A 44 8.02 -2.84 1.89
CA HIS A 44 7.67 -4.15 2.41
C HIS A 44 6.27 -4.13 3.01
N MET A 45 5.64 -5.30 3.08
CA MET A 45 4.42 -5.49 3.84
C MET A 45 4.55 -6.69 4.79
N THR A 46 3.88 -6.60 5.93
CA THR A 46 3.61 -7.71 6.84
C THR A 46 2.14 -7.68 7.22
N THR A 47 1.52 -8.84 7.37
CA THR A 47 0.12 -8.98 7.80
C THR A 47 0.05 -9.55 9.21
N SER A 48 -1.04 -9.30 9.94
CA SER A 48 -1.32 -9.91 11.24
C SER A 48 -1.41 -11.44 11.19
N SER A 49 -1.61 -12.03 10.00
CA SER A 49 -1.55 -13.47 9.77
C SER A 49 -0.11 -14.02 9.61
N GLY A 50 0.91 -13.15 9.67
CA GLY A 50 2.33 -13.51 9.61
C GLY A 50 2.90 -13.58 8.19
N LYS A 51 2.10 -13.31 7.14
CA LYS A 51 2.63 -13.20 5.77
C LYS A 51 3.42 -11.92 5.63
N SER A 52 4.56 -12.00 4.95
CA SER A 52 5.37 -10.83 4.59
C SER A 52 5.80 -10.90 3.12
N ALA A 53 5.98 -9.75 2.49
CA ALA A 53 6.52 -9.67 1.14
C ALA A 53 7.29 -8.37 0.91
N PHE A 54 8.34 -8.47 0.09
CA PHE A 54 8.86 -7.33 -0.66
C PHE A 54 7.86 -6.97 -1.77
N ILE A 55 7.47 -5.71 -1.84
CA ILE A 55 6.51 -5.23 -2.83
C ILE A 55 7.22 -4.57 -4.00
N CYS A 56 8.08 -3.57 -3.74
CA CYS A 56 8.77 -2.85 -4.79
C CYS A 56 9.99 -2.06 -4.30
N ASN A 57 10.81 -1.66 -5.26
CA ASN A 57 11.87 -0.66 -5.12
C ASN A 57 11.64 0.45 -6.15
N LEU A 58 11.29 1.64 -5.69
CA LEU A 58 11.12 2.84 -6.51
C LEU A 58 12.32 3.75 -6.27
N ASN A 59 12.91 4.27 -7.34
CA ASN A 59 14.15 5.05 -7.27
C ASN A 59 14.20 6.05 -8.43
N GLU A 60 14.31 7.34 -8.11
CA GLU A 60 14.40 8.42 -9.09
C GLU A 60 15.62 8.27 -10.01
N GLN A 61 16.78 7.87 -9.47
CA GLN A 61 18.02 7.72 -10.23
C GLN A 61 17.95 6.58 -11.26
N SER A 62 17.06 5.60 -11.04
CA SER A 62 16.77 4.52 -11.96
C SER A 62 15.54 4.78 -12.84
N ASN A 63 14.93 5.96 -12.75
CA ASN A 63 13.67 6.33 -13.40
C ASN A 63 12.49 5.41 -13.06
N MET A 64 12.49 4.79 -11.88
CA MET A 64 11.44 3.90 -11.40
C MET A 64 10.52 4.66 -10.44
N TYR A 65 9.49 5.30 -10.98
CA TYR A 65 8.61 6.17 -10.19
C TYR A 65 7.30 5.52 -9.78
N GLN A 66 6.82 4.50 -10.49
CA GLN A 66 5.57 3.84 -10.15
C GLN A 66 5.57 2.38 -10.54
N ILE A 67 4.71 1.61 -9.88
CA ILE A 67 4.32 0.28 -10.33
C ILE A 67 2.79 0.12 -10.26
N GLN A 68 2.29 -0.79 -11.09
CA GLN A 68 0.93 -1.32 -10.99
C GLN A 68 0.97 -2.63 -10.21
N THR A 69 0.01 -2.82 -9.32
CA THR A 69 -0.11 -3.98 -8.45
C THR A 69 -1.53 -4.52 -8.47
N LYS A 70 -1.71 -5.72 -7.91
CA LYS A 70 -3.02 -6.27 -7.57
C LYS A 70 -2.92 -6.94 -6.20
N LEU A 71 -2.49 -6.15 -5.21
CA LEU A 71 -2.39 -6.63 -3.83
C LEU A 71 -3.79 -6.60 -3.23
N GLU A 72 -4.26 -7.75 -2.76
CA GLU A 72 -5.57 -7.90 -2.16
C GLU A 72 -5.40 -8.36 -0.71
N PHE A 73 -6.02 -7.63 0.20
CA PHE A 73 -5.95 -7.88 1.63
C PHE A 73 -7.37 -8.06 2.18
N LEU A 74 -7.57 -9.12 2.97
CA LEU A 74 -8.89 -9.59 3.35
C LEU A 74 -9.35 -8.96 4.67
N GLU A 75 -10.63 -9.14 4.96
CA GLU A 75 -11.25 -8.67 6.19
C GLU A 75 -10.54 -9.19 7.45
N ASN A 76 -10.63 -8.41 8.52
CA ASN A 76 -10.07 -8.74 9.84
C ASN A 76 -8.53 -8.90 9.87
N GLU A 77 -7.81 -8.54 8.80
CA GLU A 77 -6.36 -8.41 8.79
C GLU A 77 -5.90 -6.99 9.15
N ILE A 78 -4.75 -6.90 9.81
CA ILE A 78 -3.95 -5.68 9.90
C ILE A 78 -2.78 -5.84 8.94
N VAL A 79 -2.59 -4.86 8.05
CA VAL A 79 -1.48 -4.83 7.11
C VAL A 79 -0.53 -3.70 7.50
N SER A 80 0.71 -4.03 7.82
CA SER A 80 1.77 -3.08 8.14
C SER A 80 2.62 -2.88 6.89
N PHE A 81 2.58 -1.67 6.32
CA PHE A 81 3.45 -1.25 5.23
C PHE A 81 4.67 -0.55 5.79
N GLU A 82 5.86 -1.01 5.44
CA GLU A 82 7.13 -0.41 5.83
C GLU A 82 7.80 0.20 4.61
N ALA A 83 8.06 1.52 4.66
CA ALA A 83 8.79 2.22 3.63
C ALA A 83 10.22 2.51 4.11
N ILE A 84 11.21 1.90 3.46
CA ILE A 84 12.64 2.07 3.75
C ILE A 84 13.24 2.99 2.70
N GLY A 85 13.94 4.05 3.12
CA GLY A 85 14.62 4.98 2.22
C GLY A 85 14.25 6.45 2.47
N THR A 86 14.31 7.26 1.42
CA THR A 86 14.10 8.71 1.45
C THR A 86 12.95 9.15 0.56
N GLY A 87 12.16 10.11 1.03
CA GLY A 87 11.01 10.63 0.31
C GLY A 87 9.67 10.12 0.83
N GLU A 88 8.66 10.12 -0.03
CA GLU A 88 7.29 9.71 0.27
C GLU A 88 6.76 8.83 -0.86
N VAL A 89 6.02 7.77 -0.49
CA VAL A 89 5.36 6.86 -1.42
C VAL A 89 3.85 6.95 -1.22
N HIS A 90 3.11 6.97 -2.32
CA HIS A 90 1.65 6.96 -2.37
C HIS A 90 1.16 5.60 -2.80
N LEU A 91 0.36 4.96 -1.97
CA LEU A 91 -0.35 3.72 -2.27
C LEU A 91 -1.81 4.08 -2.55
N SER A 92 -2.34 3.62 -3.68
CA SER A 92 -3.73 3.88 -4.05
C SER A 92 -4.41 2.66 -4.64
N GLY A 93 -5.72 2.63 -4.50
CA GLY A 93 -6.56 1.56 -5.00
C GLY A 93 -7.99 1.72 -4.52
N VAL A 94 -8.63 0.62 -4.14
CA VAL A 94 -10.05 0.58 -3.83
C VAL A 94 -10.34 -0.26 -2.58
N LEU A 95 -11.33 0.18 -1.82
CA LEU A 95 -11.91 -0.55 -0.71
C LEU A 95 -13.30 -1.06 -1.13
N PHE A 96 -13.45 -2.39 -1.14
CA PHE A 96 -14.72 -3.06 -1.34
C PHE A 96 -15.41 -3.26 0.02
N PHE A 97 -16.73 -3.14 0.02
CA PHE A 97 -17.59 -3.44 1.17
C PHE A 97 -18.64 -4.43 0.69
N PHE A 98 -18.73 -5.59 1.34
CA PHE A 98 -19.77 -6.57 1.07
C PHE A 98 -20.90 -6.39 2.07
N ASP A 99 -21.95 -5.68 1.66
CA ASP A 99 -23.20 -5.69 2.41
C ASP A 99 -23.83 -7.07 2.19
N SER A 100 -23.78 -7.92 3.21
CA SER A 100 -24.61 -9.11 3.26
C SER A 100 -26.07 -8.64 3.33
N LYS A 101 -26.69 -8.35 2.18
CA LYS A 101 -28.15 -8.33 2.12
C LYS A 101 -28.59 -9.73 2.54
N LYS A 102 -29.33 -9.81 3.64
CA LYS A 102 -30.08 -10.98 4.04
C LYS A 102 -30.88 -11.43 2.82
N GLU A 103 -30.56 -12.60 2.28
CA GLU A 103 -31.53 -13.37 1.51
C GLU A 103 -32.67 -13.68 2.48
N ASN A 104 -33.84 -13.08 2.23
CA ASN A 104 -35.12 -13.46 2.81
C ASN A 104 -35.77 -14.48 1.89
#